data_AF-A0A953LTA7-F1
#
_entry.id   AF-A0A953LTA7-F1
#
_cell.length_a   1.000
_cell.length_b   1.000
_cell.length_c   1.000
_cell.angle_alpha   90.00
_cell.angle_beta   90.00
_cell.angle_gamma   90.00
#
_symmetry.space_group_name_H-M   'P 1'
#
loop_
_entity.id
_entity.type
_entity.pdbx_description
1 polymer ?
#
loop_
_entity_poly.entity_id
_entity_poly.type
_entity_poly.pdbx_seq_one_letter_code
_entity_poly.pdbx_strand_id
1 'polypeptide(L)'
;MAKMTIMAKTGQHSYPFTAYFAVALAAIVAGLLIQHWDNTGRTLVDTDDAMRLAQMRDWLAGQGWFDLQQKRMALPYESHWSRLVDAGLAALLSFFKIFAGQELSERLLRVIWPLLFIAPALCGVCAIAWRLAGREAALLTLLFAVAGVPAYQQFSPGRVDHHNVQIAVTILTLAATVWSDRVRWCAIAAGVLTGFGLAIGFEGLPYLAACGAAFALRYIFDPQSADALRRYGCSLAVSVIVAFLVSVGSAHWTRSLCDNLAFNSTAAMVAGATVLAIIPSLPSERIFIRAGA
;
A
#
# COMPACT_ATOMS: atom_id res chain seq x y z
N MET A 1 -61.04 4.78 -19.40
CA MET A 1 -59.63 5.24 -19.38
C MET A 1 -58.76 4.14 -18.81
N ALA A 2 -58.13 3.35 -19.68
CA ALA A 2 -57.24 2.25 -19.30
C ALA A 2 -55.88 2.82 -18.88
N LYS A 3 -55.42 2.48 -17.65
CA LYS A 3 -54.06 2.79 -17.20
C LYS A 3 -53.08 1.85 -17.93
N MET A 4 -52.26 2.44 -18.79
CA MET A 4 -51.16 1.78 -19.48
C MET A 4 -50.02 1.58 -18.49
N THR A 5 -49.93 0.39 -17.89
CA THR A 5 -48.79 -0.04 -17.09
C THR A 5 -47.64 -0.39 -18.04
N ILE A 6 -46.72 0.55 -18.24
CA ILE A 6 -45.44 0.25 -18.91
C ILE A 6 -44.53 -0.39 -17.86
N MET A 7 -44.58 -1.72 -17.73
CA MET A 7 -43.48 -2.48 -17.16
C MET A 7 -42.33 -2.49 -18.17
N ALA A 8 -41.41 -1.53 -18.04
CA ALA A 8 -40.11 -1.65 -18.68
C ALA A 8 -39.30 -2.72 -17.93
N LYS A 9 -39.47 -3.99 -18.31
CA LYS A 9 -38.43 -5.00 -18.12
C LYS A 9 -37.31 -4.69 -19.11
N THR A 10 -36.46 -3.71 -18.79
CA THR A 10 -35.15 -3.63 -19.43
C THR A 10 -34.32 -4.78 -18.87
N GLY A 11 -34.20 -5.85 -19.67
CA GLY A 11 -33.17 -6.86 -19.46
C GLY A 11 -31.81 -6.19 -19.65
N GLN A 12 -31.32 -5.51 -18.61
CA GLN A 12 -29.98 -4.97 -18.60
C GLN A 12 -29.02 -6.15 -18.52
N HIS A 13 -28.37 -6.47 -19.63
CA HIS A 13 -27.10 -7.21 -19.62
C HIS A 13 -26.09 -6.37 -18.81
N SER A 14 -26.15 -6.50 -17.49
CA SER A 14 -25.18 -5.90 -16.59
C SER A 14 -23.93 -6.74 -16.67
N TYR A 15 -22.90 -6.27 -17.37
CA TYR A 15 -21.60 -6.94 -17.38
C TYR A 15 -21.07 -7.06 -15.94
N PRO A 16 -20.30 -8.12 -15.63
CA PRO A 16 -19.74 -8.27 -14.29
C PRO A 16 -18.77 -7.12 -13.99
N PHE A 17 -18.73 -6.67 -12.74
CA PHE A 17 -17.83 -5.58 -12.31
C PHE A 17 -16.36 -5.83 -12.70
N THR A 18 -15.95 -7.10 -12.69
CA THR A 18 -14.62 -7.55 -13.10
C THR A 18 -14.28 -7.22 -14.55
N ALA A 19 -15.26 -7.21 -15.46
CA ALA A 19 -15.03 -6.82 -16.85
C ALA A 19 -14.71 -5.33 -16.96
N TYR A 20 -15.50 -4.47 -16.28
CA TYR A 20 -15.22 -3.03 -16.24
C TYR A 20 -13.88 -2.73 -15.58
N PHE A 21 -13.56 -3.42 -14.48
CA PHE A 21 -12.27 -3.30 -13.82
C PHE A 21 -11.12 -3.66 -14.75
N ALA A 22 -11.21 -4.80 -15.44
CA ALA A 22 -10.17 -5.25 -16.37
C ALA A 22 -9.99 -4.28 -17.54
N VAL A 23 -11.08 -3.75 -18.10
CA VAL A 23 -11.04 -2.76 -19.18
C VAL A 23 -10.40 -1.46 -18.69
N ALA A 24 -10.79 -0.96 -17.52
CA ALA A 24 -10.21 0.26 -16.95
C ALA A 24 -8.71 0.09 -16.67
N LEU A 25 -8.31 -1.02 -16.04
CA LEU A 25 -6.92 -1.34 -15.77
C LEU A 25 -6.11 -1.43 -17.08
N ALA A 26 -6.62 -2.14 -18.08
CA ALA A 26 -5.97 -2.26 -19.38
C ALA A 26 -5.83 -0.89 -20.08
N ALA A 27 -6.86 -0.04 -20.01
CA ALA A 27 -6.82 1.30 -20.59
C ALA A 27 -5.77 2.19 -19.91
N ILE A 28 -5.69 2.18 -18.57
CA ILE A 28 -4.69 2.92 -17.80
C ILE A 28 -3.28 2.42 -18.15
N VAL A 29 -3.06 1.11 -18.09
CA VAL A 29 -1.75 0.50 -18.40
C VAL A 29 -1.32 0.79 -19.83
N ALA A 30 -2.22 0.60 -20.81
CA ALA A 30 -1.94 0.91 -22.21
C ALA A 30 -1.61 2.40 -22.40
N GLY A 31 -2.38 3.30 -21.78
CA GLY A 31 -2.13 4.74 -21.83
C GLY A 31 -0.77 5.13 -21.28
N LEU A 32 -0.37 4.57 -20.14
CA LEU A 32 0.96 4.80 -19.55
C LEU A 32 2.09 4.21 -20.39
N LEU A 33 1.91 3.01 -20.95
CA LEU A 33 2.88 2.41 -21.85
C LEU A 33 3.08 3.25 -23.11
N ILE A 34 2.00 3.71 -23.74
CA ILE A 34 2.07 4.59 -24.92
C ILE A 34 2.85 5.87 -24.60
N GLN A 35 2.62 6.47 -23.43
CA GLN A 35 3.26 7.72 -23.04
C GLN A 35 4.73 7.57 -22.65
N HIS A 36 5.12 6.47 -22.00
CA HIS A 36 6.42 6.37 -21.32
C HIS A 36 7.36 5.30 -21.89
N TRP A 37 6.90 4.41 -22.78
CA TRP A 37 7.69 3.28 -23.27
C TRP A 37 9.04 3.69 -23.85
N ASP A 38 9.07 4.71 -24.71
CA ASP A 38 10.29 5.17 -25.37
C ASP A 38 11.33 5.69 -24.37
N ASN A 39 10.90 6.48 -23.38
CA ASN A 39 11.78 7.03 -22.34
C ASN A 39 12.44 5.95 -21.48
N THR A 40 11.76 4.83 -21.22
CA THR A 40 12.36 3.73 -20.42
C THR A 40 13.64 3.15 -21.04
N GLY A 41 13.82 3.27 -22.36
CA GLY A 41 15.04 2.85 -23.05
C GLY A 41 16.15 3.90 -23.09
N ARG A 42 15.86 5.17 -22.75
CA ARG A 42 16.76 6.30 -22.96
C ARG A 42 17.24 6.94 -21.66
N THR A 43 16.38 6.99 -20.65
CA THR A 43 16.65 7.71 -19.42
C THR A 43 16.15 6.94 -18.19
N LEU A 44 16.61 7.38 -17.03
CA LEU A 44 15.94 7.14 -15.75
C LEU A 44 15.10 8.37 -15.44
N VAL A 45 13.99 8.20 -14.71
CA VAL A 45 13.04 9.29 -14.51
C VAL A 45 13.61 10.32 -13.55
N ASP A 46 14.17 9.90 -12.43
CA ASP A 46 14.87 10.76 -11.49
C ASP A 46 16.07 10.05 -10.82
N THR A 47 16.68 10.75 -9.86
CA THR A 47 17.81 10.26 -9.06
C THR A 47 17.42 9.15 -8.12
N ASP A 48 16.16 9.08 -7.68
CA ASP A 48 15.71 8.08 -6.72
C ASP A 48 15.59 6.72 -7.40
N ASP A 49 15.02 6.71 -8.61
CA ASP A 49 14.98 5.53 -9.46
C ASP A 49 16.39 5.01 -9.80
N ALA A 50 17.34 5.93 -10.03
CA ALA A 50 18.73 5.58 -10.29
C ALA A 50 19.43 4.97 -9.06
N MET A 51 19.24 5.59 -7.90
CA MET A 51 19.78 5.12 -6.64
C MET A 51 19.18 3.77 -6.26
N ARG A 52 17.88 3.56 -6.49
CA ARG A 52 17.20 2.29 -6.25
C ARG A 52 17.83 1.14 -7.04
N LEU A 53 18.09 1.35 -8.32
CA LEU A 53 18.75 0.35 -9.16
C LEU A 53 20.20 0.10 -8.73
N ALA A 54 20.92 1.14 -8.29
CA ALA A 54 22.27 0.98 -7.76
C ALA A 54 22.25 0.11 -6.49
N GLN A 55 21.40 0.44 -5.52
CA GLN A 55 21.23 -0.31 -4.28
C GLN A 55 20.86 -1.78 -4.52
N MET A 56 19.91 -2.05 -5.43
CA MET A 56 19.54 -3.42 -5.82
C MET A 56 20.72 -4.17 -6.46
N ARG A 57 21.44 -3.53 -7.39
CA ARG A 57 22.58 -4.16 -8.08
C ARG A 57 23.73 -4.45 -7.12
N ASP A 58 24.01 -3.56 -6.17
CA ASP A 58 25.06 -3.77 -5.18
C ASP A 58 24.70 -4.98 -4.26
N TRP A 59 23.43 -5.12 -3.88
CA TRP A 59 22.94 -6.32 -3.18
C TRP A 59 23.10 -7.60 -4.01
N LEU A 60 22.70 -7.58 -5.28
CA LEU A 60 22.89 -8.72 -6.20
C LEU A 60 24.37 -9.03 -6.48
N ALA A 61 25.27 -8.06 -6.30
CA ALA A 61 26.71 -8.23 -6.40
C ALA A 61 27.38 -8.72 -5.10
N GLY A 62 26.60 -9.05 -4.07
CA GLY A 62 27.09 -9.66 -2.83
C GLY A 62 27.11 -8.73 -1.62
N GLN A 63 26.58 -7.49 -1.73
CA GLN A 63 26.35 -6.66 -0.54
C GLN A 63 25.35 -7.33 0.41
N GLY A 64 25.55 -7.21 1.72
CA GLY A 64 24.69 -7.86 2.71
C GLY A 64 23.25 -7.33 2.69
N TRP A 65 22.28 -8.18 3.05
CA TRP A 65 20.85 -7.80 3.12
C TRP A 65 20.63 -6.54 3.98
N PHE A 66 21.23 -6.51 5.17
CA PHE A 66 21.14 -5.41 6.13
C PHE A 66 22.16 -4.27 5.89
N ASP A 67 23.05 -4.39 4.90
CA ASP A 67 24.04 -3.36 4.57
C ASP A 67 23.45 -2.37 3.55
N LEU A 68 22.92 -1.23 4.03
CA LEU A 68 22.29 -0.21 3.19
C LEU A 68 23.26 0.91 2.76
N GLN A 69 24.57 0.74 2.95
CA GLN A 69 25.57 1.74 2.56
C GLN A 69 25.61 1.95 1.04
N GLN A 70 25.54 3.21 0.60
CA GLN A 70 25.59 3.59 -0.80
C GLN A 70 27.01 4.05 -1.16
N LYS A 71 27.80 3.13 -1.70
CA LYS A 71 29.23 3.36 -2.03
C LYS A 71 29.47 4.34 -3.18
N ARG A 72 28.42 4.63 -3.96
CA ARG A 72 28.47 5.50 -5.14
C ARG A 72 28.16 6.96 -4.81
N MET A 73 27.88 7.26 -3.54
CA MET A 73 27.66 8.62 -3.05
C MET A 73 28.99 9.27 -2.64
N ALA A 74 29.12 10.57 -2.88
CA ALA A 74 30.33 11.32 -2.55
C ALA A 74 30.59 11.41 -1.03
N LEU A 75 29.53 11.31 -0.22
CA LEU A 75 29.59 11.26 1.23
C LEU A 75 29.08 9.91 1.71
N PRO A 76 29.57 9.40 2.87
CA PRO A 76 28.99 8.22 3.50
C PRO A 76 27.49 8.39 3.70
N TYR A 77 26.71 7.53 3.07
CA TYR A 77 25.26 7.56 3.12
C TYR A 77 24.73 6.14 3.31
N GLU A 78 23.99 5.94 4.39
CA GLU A 78 23.20 4.73 4.61
C GLU A 78 21.79 5.01 4.13
N SER A 79 21.33 4.25 3.14
CA SER A 79 19.99 4.44 2.59
C SER A 79 18.93 4.10 3.63
N HIS A 80 17.94 4.98 3.81
CA HIS A 80 16.77 4.69 4.62
C HIS A 80 15.77 3.75 3.92
N TRP A 81 16.00 3.45 2.63
CA TRP A 81 15.08 2.66 1.83
C TRP A 81 15.14 1.15 2.10
N SER A 82 13.96 0.58 2.25
CA SER A 82 13.76 -0.84 2.53
C SER A 82 14.32 -1.76 1.44
N ARG A 83 15.01 -2.82 1.88
CA ARG A 83 15.46 -3.94 1.04
C ARG A 83 14.31 -4.76 0.45
N LEU A 84 13.10 -4.67 1.01
CA LEU A 84 11.92 -5.39 0.51
C LEU A 84 11.56 -4.99 -0.92
N VAL A 85 11.73 -3.71 -1.26
CA VAL A 85 11.52 -3.20 -2.62
C VAL A 85 12.58 -3.76 -3.56
N ASP A 86 13.85 -3.75 -3.14
CA ASP A 86 14.97 -4.29 -3.91
C ASP A 86 14.78 -5.79 -4.20
N ALA A 87 14.27 -6.55 -3.22
CA ALA A 87 13.95 -7.97 -3.39
C ALA A 87 12.87 -8.20 -4.45
N GLY A 88 11.84 -7.37 -4.47
CA GLY A 88 10.79 -7.42 -5.50
C GLY A 88 11.33 -7.08 -6.89
N LEU A 89 12.15 -6.04 -7.01
CA LEU A 89 12.80 -5.66 -8.26
C LEU A 89 13.73 -6.76 -8.78
N ALA A 90 14.53 -7.36 -7.88
CA ALA A 90 15.42 -8.46 -8.22
C ALA A 90 14.67 -9.73 -8.64
N ALA A 91 13.49 -10.00 -8.05
CA ALA A 91 12.63 -11.11 -8.48
C ALA A 91 12.14 -10.90 -9.92
N LEU A 92 11.70 -9.69 -10.28
CA LEU A 92 11.33 -9.35 -11.65
C LEU A 92 12.53 -9.45 -12.60
N LEU A 93 13.69 -8.92 -12.21
CA LEU A 93 14.91 -9.02 -13.02
C LEU A 93 15.25 -10.50 -13.30
N SER A 94 15.22 -11.33 -12.27
CA SER A 94 15.52 -12.77 -12.37
C SER A 94 14.51 -13.50 -13.26
N PHE A 95 13.22 -13.16 -13.16
CA PHE A 95 12.18 -13.70 -14.02
C PHE A 95 12.40 -13.33 -15.49
N PHE A 96 12.65 -12.05 -15.80
CA PHE A 96 12.86 -11.60 -17.18
C PHE A 96 14.15 -12.13 -17.80
N LYS A 97 15.17 -12.44 -17.00
CA LYS A 97 16.41 -13.07 -17.47
C LYS A 97 16.22 -14.48 -18.02
N ILE A 98 15.11 -15.15 -17.71
CA ILE A 98 14.81 -16.49 -18.23
C ILE A 98 14.65 -16.47 -19.76
N PHE A 99 14.16 -15.37 -20.33
CA PHE A 99 13.81 -15.29 -21.74
C PHE A 99 14.30 -14.02 -22.46
N ALA A 100 14.95 -13.09 -21.76
CA ALA A 100 15.50 -11.86 -22.33
C ALA A 100 16.96 -11.64 -21.91
N GLY A 101 17.72 -10.90 -22.73
CA GLY A 101 19.06 -10.44 -22.39
C GLY A 101 19.05 -9.35 -21.32
N GLN A 102 20.19 -9.12 -20.64
CA GLN A 102 20.32 -8.21 -19.49
C GLN A 102 19.65 -6.84 -19.68
N GLU A 103 19.92 -6.17 -20.81
CA GLU A 103 19.38 -4.83 -21.09
C GLU A 103 17.85 -4.83 -21.17
N LEU A 104 17.28 -5.80 -21.90
CA LEU A 104 15.83 -5.92 -22.03
C LEU A 104 15.19 -6.34 -20.70
N SER A 105 15.81 -7.24 -19.93
CA SER A 105 15.32 -7.61 -18.60
C SER A 105 15.26 -6.40 -17.65
N GLU A 106 16.27 -5.54 -17.68
CA GLU A 106 16.28 -4.30 -16.90
C GLU A 106 15.30 -3.25 -17.40
N ARG A 107 15.02 -3.19 -18.69
CA ARG A 107 13.94 -2.34 -19.20
C ARG A 107 12.57 -2.87 -18.78
N LEU A 108 12.34 -4.18 -18.90
CA LEU A 108 11.09 -4.81 -18.53
C LEU A 108 10.79 -4.69 -17.03
N LEU A 109 11.77 -4.87 -16.15
CA LEU A 109 11.54 -4.65 -14.71
C LEU A 109 11.13 -3.21 -14.41
N ARG A 110 11.77 -2.22 -15.07
CA ARG A 110 11.48 -0.79 -14.89
C ARG A 110 10.09 -0.41 -15.39
N VAL A 111 9.61 -1.11 -16.41
CA VAL A 111 8.26 -0.93 -16.96
C VAL A 111 7.23 -1.59 -16.05
N ILE A 112 7.45 -2.86 -15.69
CA ILE A 112 6.44 -3.68 -15.03
C ILE A 112 6.30 -3.33 -13.55
N TRP A 113 7.39 -3.07 -12.83
CA TRP A 113 7.37 -2.77 -11.40
C TRP A 113 6.31 -1.74 -11.00
N PRO A 114 6.32 -0.50 -11.51
CA PRO A 114 5.32 0.50 -11.09
C PRO A 114 3.90 0.10 -11.50
N LEU A 115 3.73 -0.51 -12.67
CA LEU A 115 2.41 -0.89 -13.19
C LEU A 115 1.73 -1.99 -12.34
N LEU A 116 2.52 -2.88 -11.72
CA LEU A 116 1.99 -3.93 -10.84
C LEU A 116 1.15 -3.39 -9.70
N PHE A 117 1.47 -2.18 -9.20
CA PHE A 117 0.80 -1.58 -8.06
C PHE A 117 -0.47 -0.79 -8.43
N ILE A 118 -0.77 -0.62 -9.73
CA ILE A 118 -2.02 0.02 -10.17
C ILE A 118 -3.23 -0.86 -9.82
N ALA A 119 -3.15 -2.16 -10.08
CA ALA A 119 -4.26 -3.08 -9.79
C ALA A 119 -4.67 -3.10 -8.30
N PRO A 120 -3.75 -3.26 -7.32
CA PRO A 120 -4.11 -3.18 -5.91
C PRO A 120 -4.61 -1.79 -5.50
N ALA A 121 -4.00 -0.71 -5.99
CA ALA A 121 -4.49 0.65 -5.71
C ALA A 121 -5.92 0.85 -6.24
N LEU A 122 -6.18 0.44 -7.49
CA LEU A 122 -7.49 0.52 -8.13
C LEU A 122 -8.53 -0.33 -7.39
N CYS A 123 -8.15 -1.53 -6.96
CA CYS A 123 -9.00 -2.39 -6.14
C CYS A 123 -9.40 -1.72 -4.84
N GLY A 124 -8.45 -1.10 -4.13
CA GLY A 124 -8.72 -0.43 -2.87
C GLY A 124 -9.61 0.81 -3.03
N VAL A 125 -9.37 1.68 -4.02
CA VAL A 125 -10.26 2.85 -4.25
C VAL A 125 -11.67 2.41 -4.65
N CYS A 126 -11.82 1.39 -5.48
CA CYS A 126 -13.12 0.83 -5.83
C CYS A 126 -13.81 0.21 -4.61
N ALA A 127 -13.08 -0.50 -3.76
CA ALA A 127 -13.62 -1.09 -2.53
C ALA A 127 -14.11 -0.01 -1.55
N ILE A 128 -13.37 1.09 -1.41
CA ILE A 128 -13.79 2.25 -0.61
C ILE A 128 -15.08 2.86 -1.19
N ALA A 129 -15.09 3.18 -2.49
CA ALA A 129 -16.25 3.78 -3.14
C ALA A 129 -17.49 2.88 -3.05
N TRP A 130 -17.32 1.57 -3.25
CA TRP A 130 -18.39 0.60 -3.09
C TRP A 130 -18.97 0.65 -1.67
N ARG A 131 -18.11 0.64 -0.66
CA ARG A 131 -18.54 0.62 0.74
C ARG A 131 -19.25 1.90 1.15
N LEU A 132 -18.93 3.03 0.53
CA LEU A 132 -19.51 4.34 0.86
C LEU A 132 -20.83 4.61 0.11
N ALA A 133 -20.92 4.25 -1.17
CA ALA A 133 -22.04 4.66 -2.03
C ALA A 133 -22.54 3.56 -2.99
N GLY A 134 -22.14 2.31 -2.75
CA GLY A 134 -22.60 1.15 -3.51
C GLY A 134 -21.86 0.93 -4.84
N ARG A 135 -22.28 -0.11 -5.56
CA ARG A 135 -21.61 -0.59 -6.77
C ARG A 135 -21.47 0.48 -7.86
N GLU A 136 -22.48 1.31 -8.04
CA GLU A 136 -22.47 2.36 -9.07
C GLU A 136 -21.39 3.42 -8.82
N ALA A 137 -21.13 3.77 -7.54
CA ALA A 137 -20.02 4.65 -7.20
C ALA A 137 -18.65 4.02 -7.51
N ALA A 138 -18.51 2.70 -7.33
CA ALA A 138 -17.29 1.98 -7.71
C ALA A 138 -17.09 1.96 -9.25
N LEU A 139 -18.17 1.89 -10.03
CA LEU A 139 -18.09 2.01 -11.49
C LEU A 139 -17.70 3.42 -11.94
N LEU A 140 -18.26 4.47 -11.32
CA LEU A 140 -17.84 5.85 -11.57
C LEU A 140 -16.37 6.08 -11.16
N THR A 141 -15.91 5.42 -10.10
CA THR A 141 -14.50 5.45 -9.69
C THR A 141 -13.59 4.88 -10.77
N LEU A 142 -13.97 3.79 -11.45
CA LEU A 142 -13.21 3.25 -12.57
C LEU A 142 -13.13 4.25 -13.74
N LEU A 143 -14.24 4.94 -14.05
CA LEU A 143 -14.27 5.97 -15.08
C LEU A 143 -13.32 7.13 -14.75
N PHE A 144 -13.37 7.63 -13.51
CA PHE A 144 -12.47 8.71 -13.06
C PHE A 144 -11.01 8.25 -12.99
N ALA A 145 -10.75 7.00 -12.62
CA ALA A 145 -9.42 6.43 -12.62
C ALA A 145 -8.82 6.44 -14.03
N VAL A 146 -9.60 6.09 -15.07
CA VAL A 146 -9.12 6.15 -16.46
C VAL A 146 -8.83 7.60 -16.90
N ALA A 147 -9.69 8.55 -16.51
CA ALA A 147 -9.52 9.96 -16.88
C ALA A 147 -8.42 10.69 -16.08
N GLY A 148 -8.12 10.23 -14.87
CA GLY A 148 -7.23 10.88 -13.90
C GLY A 148 -5.74 10.67 -14.14
N VAL A 149 -5.25 10.89 -15.37
CA VAL A 149 -3.86 10.62 -15.77
C VAL A 149 -2.80 11.19 -14.80
N PRO A 150 -2.93 12.42 -14.25
CA PRO A 150 -1.94 12.97 -13.32
C PRO A 150 -1.75 12.15 -12.03
N ALA A 151 -2.74 11.33 -11.63
CA ALA A 151 -2.64 10.51 -10.43
C ALA A 151 -1.61 9.37 -10.56
N TYR A 152 -1.14 9.08 -11.78
CA TYR A 152 -0.27 7.94 -12.06
C TYR A 152 1.22 8.27 -12.11
N GLN A 153 1.66 9.47 -11.73
CA GLN A 153 3.07 9.88 -11.80
C GLN A 153 4.03 8.89 -11.13
N GLN A 154 3.65 8.30 -9.99
CA GLN A 154 4.46 7.30 -9.27
C GLN A 154 4.28 5.87 -9.80
N PHE A 155 3.32 5.66 -10.70
CA PHE A 155 3.04 4.40 -11.38
C PHE A 155 3.49 4.39 -12.86
N SER A 156 4.11 5.48 -13.33
CA SER A 156 4.60 5.57 -14.70
C SER A 156 5.79 4.62 -14.92
N PRO A 157 5.87 3.94 -16.09
CA PRO A 157 7.03 3.15 -16.48
C PRO A 157 8.35 3.91 -16.28
N GLY A 158 9.30 3.28 -15.59
CA GLY A 158 10.56 3.90 -15.19
C GLY A 158 10.63 4.29 -13.70
N ARG A 159 9.49 4.47 -13.02
CA ARG A 159 9.42 4.74 -11.57
C ARG A 159 9.59 3.46 -10.76
N VAL A 160 10.81 3.03 -10.52
CA VAL A 160 11.12 1.81 -9.74
C VAL A 160 11.25 2.05 -8.25
N ASP A 161 11.15 3.30 -7.80
CA ASP A 161 11.19 3.61 -6.38
C ASP A 161 9.95 3.12 -5.60
N HIS A 162 9.96 3.28 -4.27
CA HIS A 162 9.06 2.69 -3.30
C HIS A 162 7.68 3.39 -3.18
N HIS A 163 7.53 4.59 -3.74
CA HIS A 163 6.29 5.37 -3.66
C HIS A 163 5.06 4.62 -4.21
N ASN A 164 5.19 3.87 -5.31
CA ASN A 164 4.10 3.06 -5.87
C ASN A 164 3.57 2.02 -4.86
N VAL A 165 4.48 1.35 -4.15
CA VAL A 165 4.15 0.38 -3.09
C VAL A 165 3.43 1.07 -1.95
N GLN A 166 3.96 2.21 -1.48
CA GLN A 166 3.37 2.95 -0.37
C GLN A 166 1.96 3.44 -0.68
N ILE A 167 1.73 3.99 -1.88
CA ILE A 167 0.41 4.45 -2.29
C ILE A 167 -0.57 3.27 -2.31
N ALA A 168 -0.20 2.16 -2.95
CA ALA A 168 -1.06 0.98 -3.05
C ALA A 168 -1.39 0.39 -1.67
N VAL A 169 -0.38 0.22 -0.80
CA VAL A 169 -0.54 -0.30 0.56
C VAL A 169 -1.38 0.62 1.43
N THR A 170 -1.20 1.94 1.32
CA THR A 170 -1.98 2.94 2.05
C THR A 170 -3.46 2.87 1.65
N ILE A 171 -3.74 2.85 0.35
CA ILE A 171 -5.10 2.74 -0.18
C ILE A 171 -5.76 1.42 0.26
N LEU A 172 -5.01 0.30 0.21
CA LEU A 172 -5.51 -0.99 0.68
C LEU A 172 -5.76 -1.01 2.20
N THR A 173 -4.89 -0.36 2.98
CA THR A 173 -5.07 -0.20 4.44
C THR A 173 -6.34 0.56 4.75
N LEU A 174 -6.59 1.66 4.03
CA LEU A 174 -7.81 2.44 4.15
C LEU A 174 -9.05 1.62 3.75
N ALA A 175 -8.98 0.89 2.63
CA ALA A 175 -10.06 0.00 2.21
C ALA A 175 -10.37 -1.07 3.28
N ALA A 176 -9.34 -1.74 3.80
CA ALA A 176 -9.49 -2.73 4.87
C ALA A 176 -10.08 -2.11 6.15
N THR A 177 -9.67 -0.90 6.50
CA THR A 177 -10.21 -0.15 7.64
C THR A 177 -11.71 0.13 7.46
N VAL A 178 -12.09 0.62 6.28
CA VAL A 178 -13.48 0.95 5.92
C VAL A 178 -14.41 -0.28 5.85
N TRP A 179 -13.86 -1.46 5.55
CA TRP A 179 -14.61 -2.73 5.50
C TRP A 179 -14.58 -3.55 6.80
N SER A 180 -13.80 -3.13 7.80
CA SER A 180 -13.59 -3.86 9.05
C SER A 180 -14.85 -4.08 9.88
N ASP A 181 -15.91 -3.29 9.66
CA ASP A 181 -17.22 -3.48 10.27
C ASP A 181 -18.02 -4.67 9.71
N ARG A 182 -17.83 -4.97 8.43
CA ARG A 182 -18.57 -6.03 7.72
C ARG A 182 -17.79 -7.32 7.65
N VAL A 183 -16.47 -7.23 7.55
CA VAL A 183 -15.59 -8.36 7.25
C VAL A 183 -14.47 -8.42 8.29
N ARG A 184 -14.54 -9.40 9.19
CA ARG A 184 -13.67 -9.49 10.37
C ARG A 184 -12.18 -9.54 10.04
N TRP A 185 -11.80 -10.20 8.95
CA TRP A 185 -10.40 -10.30 8.55
C TRP A 185 -9.83 -8.97 8.05
N CYS A 186 -10.66 -8.01 7.65
CA CYS A 186 -10.19 -6.70 7.17
C CYS A 186 -9.52 -5.90 8.30
N ALA A 187 -9.93 -6.05 9.56
CA ALA A 187 -9.21 -5.46 10.68
C ALA A 187 -7.78 -6.02 10.83
N ILE A 188 -7.63 -7.34 10.64
CA ILE A 188 -6.31 -8.01 10.65
C ILE A 188 -5.48 -7.49 9.48
N ALA A 189 -6.05 -7.48 8.28
CA ALA A 189 -5.38 -7.00 7.07
C ALA A 189 -4.93 -5.54 7.20
N ALA A 190 -5.75 -4.66 7.78
CA ALA A 190 -5.36 -3.28 8.03
C ALA A 190 -4.11 -3.17 8.92
N GLY A 191 -4.00 -3.96 10.00
CA GLY A 191 -2.80 -3.94 10.84
C GLY A 191 -1.57 -4.57 10.18
N VAL A 192 -1.75 -5.64 9.38
CA VAL A 192 -0.65 -6.23 8.60
C VAL A 192 -0.14 -5.26 7.53
N LEU A 193 -1.05 -4.66 6.76
CA LEU A 193 -0.71 -3.68 5.72
C LEU A 193 -0.09 -2.42 6.33
N THR A 194 -0.54 -1.98 7.51
CA THR A 194 0.08 -0.87 8.23
C THR A 194 1.55 -1.18 8.55
N GLY A 195 1.84 -2.32 9.19
CA GLY A 195 3.22 -2.70 9.49
C GLY A 195 4.07 -2.93 8.23
N PHE A 196 3.49 -3.50 7.18
CA PHE A 196 4.18 -3.63 5.89
C PHE A 196 4.50 -2.26 5.28
N GLY A 197 3.56 -1.31 5.28
CA GLY A 197 3.79 0.07 4.81
C GLY A 197 4.92 0.75 5.56
N LEU A 198 4.95 0.62 6.88
CA LEU A 198 6.02 1.14 7.74
C LEU A 198 7.38 0.46 7.48
N ALA A 199 7.38 -0.79 7.04
CA ALA A 199 8.59 -1.50 6.62
C ALA A 199 9.16 -0.98 5.29
N ILE A 200 8.33 -0.34 4.47
CA ILE A 200 8.71 0.23 3.17
C ILE A 200 9.25 1.66 3.34
N GLY A 201 8.55 2.50 4.13
CA GLY A 201 8.97 3.86 4.45
C GLY A 201 7.93 4.62 5.29
N PHE A 202 8.28 5.81 5.78
CA PHE A 202 7.47 6.59 6.74
C PHE A 202 6.65 7.72 6.10
N GLU A 203 6.77 7.95 4.80
CA GLU A 203 6.07 8.98 4.02
C GLU A 203 4.54 8.79 4.11
N GLY A 204 4.09 7.53 4.15
CA GLY A 204 2.68 7.17 4.32
C GLY A 204 2.14 7.25 5.75
N LEU A 205 2.99 7.56 6.75
CA LEU A 205 2.64 7.48 8.17
C LEU A 205 1.38 8.27 8.55
N PRO A 206 1.13 9.51 8.08
CA PRO A 206 -0.08 10.24 8.42
C PRO A 206 -1.37 9.48 8.06
N TYR A 207 -1.40 8.82 6.90
CA TYR A 207 -2.55 8.06 6.44
C TYR A 207 -2.75 6.76 7.22
N LEU A 208 -1.64 6.07 7.53
CA LEU A 208 -1.65 4.85 8.33
C LEU A 208 -2.08 5.14 9.78
N ALA A 209 -1.59 6.23 10.36
CA ALA A 209 -2.00 6.70 11.68
C ALA A 209 -3.49 7.07 11.71
N ALA A 210 -4.01 7.72 10.66
CA ALA A 210 -5.44 8.01 10.54
C ALA A 210 -6.29 6.73 10.52
N CYS A 211 -5.82 5.65 9.88
CA CYS A 211 -6.51 4.36 9.91
C CYS A 211 -6.55 3.76 11.33
N GLY A 212 -5.42 3.79 12.06
CA GLY A 212 -5.38 3.34 13.46
C GLY A 212 -6.27 4.18 14.38
N ALA A 213 -6.25 5.51 14.20
CA ALA A 213 -7.14 6.42 14.91
C ALA A 213 -8.62 6.12 14.60
N ALA A 214 -8.96 5.77 13.36
CA ALA A 214 -10.33 5.40 13.00
C ALA A 214 -10.82 4.16 13.77
N PHE A 215 -9.98 3.13 13.95
CA PHE A 215 -10.33 1.99 14.81
C PHE A 215 -10.55 2.41 16.26
N ALA A 216 -9.66 3.24 16.81
CA ALA A 216 -9.76 3.70 18.20
C ALA A 216 -11.02 4.56 18.43
N LEU A 217 -11.26 5.53 17.56
CA LEU A 217 -12.45 6.39 17.59
C LEU A 217 -13.73 5.58 17.46
N ARG A 218 -13.74 4.60 16.55
CA ARG A 218 -14.90 3.74 16.39
C ARG A 218 -15.21 2.94 17.65
N TYR A 219 -14.20 2.46 18.38
CA TYR A 219 -14.39 1.80 19.67
C TYR A 219 -14.94 2.74 20.75
N ILE A 220 -14.48 3.99 20.77
CA ILE A 220 -14.98 5.02 21.70
C ILE A 220 -16.48 5.27 21.50
N PHE A 221 -16.94 5.37 20.24
CA PHE A 221 -18.36 5.63 19.94
C PHE A 221 -19.24 4.37 19.89
N ASP A 222 -18.67 3.24 19.49
CA ASP A 222 -19.36 1.95 19.37
C ASP A 222 -18.52 0.82 20.00
N PRO A 223 -18.80 0.46 21.27
CA PRO A 223 -18.11 -0.61 21.96
C PRO A 223 -18.22 -1.98 21.29
N GLN A 224 -19.18 -2.20 20.39
CA GLN A 224 -19.29 -3.45 19.64
C GLN A 224 -18.11 -3.64 18.67
N SER A 225 -17.39 -2.57 18.34
CA SER A 225 -16.19 -2.61 17.50
C SER A 225 -14.91 -3.04 18.24
N ALA A 226 -15.00 -3.40 19.53
CA ALA A 226 -13.89 -3.90 20.35
C ALA A 226 -13.06 -5.02 19.68
N ASP A 227 -13.72 -6.02 19.08
CA ASP A 227 -13.01 -7.13 18.41
C ASP A 227 -12.21 -6.65 17.19
N ALA A 228 -12.71 -5.64 16.46
CA ALA A 228 -12.00 -5.06 15.32
C ALA A 228 -10.77 -4.28 15.77
N LEU A 229 -10.90 -3.44 16.81
CA LEU A 229 -9.77 -2.71 17.40
C LEU A 229 -8.69 -3.68 17.91
N ARG A 230 -9.10 -4.72 18.63
CA ARG A 230 -8.18 -5.75 19.14
C ARG A 230 -7.43 -6.45 18.02
N ARG A 231 -8.14 -6.88 16.96
CA ARG A 231 -7.53 -7.55 15.79
C ARG A 231 -6.52 -6.65 15.10
N TYR A 232 -6.87 -5.38 14.87
CA TYR A 232 -5.97 -4.40 14.28
C TYR A 232 -4.73 -4.19 15.14
N GLY A 233 -4.89 -3.95 16.45
CA GLY A 233 -3.78 -3.74 17.38
C GLY A 233 -2.84 -4.95 17.45
N CYS A 234 -3.37 -6.17 17.58
CA CYS A 234 -2.55 -7.39 17.59
C CYS A 234 -1.80 -7.59 16.27
N SER A 235 -2.48 -7.46 15.13
CA SER A 235 -1.84 -7.70 13.84
C SER A 235 -0.83 -6.61 13.48
N LEU A 236 -1.05 -5.36 13.90
CA LEU A 236 -0.11 -4.26 13.79
C LEU A 236 1.15 -4.50 14.64
N ALA A 237 0.99 -4.90 15.90
CA ALA A 237 2.14 -5.18 16.77
C ALA A 237 3.03 -6.29 16.18
N VAL A 238 2.41 -7.39 15.74
CA VAL A 238 3.13 -8.51 15.12
C VAL A 238 3.79 -8.08 13.80
N SER A 239 3.08 -7.36 12.93
CA SER A 239 3.61 -6.96 11.63
C SER A 239 4.77 -5.98 11.75
N VAL A 240 4.73 -5.04 12.70
CA VAL A 240 5.84 -4.11 12.98
C VAL A 240 7.07 -4.83 13.55
N ILE A 241 6.88 -5.81 14.43
CA ILE A 241 7.98 -6.65 14.94
C ILE A 241 8.63 -7.42 13.80
N VAL A 242 7.84 -8.08 12.95
CA VAL A 242 8.35 -8.82 11.79
C VAL A 242 9.06 -7.88 10.82
N ALA A 243 8.47 -6.72 10.53
CA ALA A 243 9.09 -5.69 9.69
C ALA A 243 10.46 -5.26 10.23
N PHE A 244 10.58 -5.05 11.54
CA PHE A 244 11.84 -4.67 12.17
C PHE A 244 12.89 -5.78 12.02
N LEU A 245 12.52 -7.03 12.31
CA LEU A 245 13.45 -8.17 12.21
C LEU A 245 13.93 -8.43 10.78
N VAL A 246 13.08 -8.15 9.78
CA VAL A 246 13.43 -8.32 8.36
C VAL A 246 14.23 -7.13 7.82
N SER A 247 14.00 -5.92 8.31
CA SER A 247 14.64 -4.71 7.78
C SER A 247 15.88 -4.28 8.55
N VAL A 248 16.02 -4.63 9.84
CA VAL A 248 17.08 -4.11 10.72
C VAL A 248 17.99 -5.23 11.19
N GLY A 249 19.27 -5.16 10.83
CA GLY A 249 20.28 -6.13 11.26
C GLY A 249 20.52 -6.06 12.77
N SER A 250 20.89 -7.19 13.38
CA SER A 250 21.06 -7.31 14.85
C SER A 250 22.06 -6.31 15.44
N ALA A 251 23.11 -5.95 14.70
CA ALA A 251 24.08 -4.93 15.07
C ALA A 251 23.49 -3.51 15.22
N HIS A 252 22.27 -3.30 14.72
CA HIS A 252 21.58 -2.01 14.69
C HIS A 252 20.34 -1.96 15.58
N TRP A 253 20.05 -3.01 16.35
CA TRP A 253 18.81 -3.11 17.14
C TRP A 253 18.68 -2.11 18.28
N THR A 254 19.75 -1.41 18.64
CA THR A 254 19.75 -0.34 19.65
C THR A 254 19.84 1.06 19.03
N ARG A 255 19.97 1.17 17.71
CA ARG A 255 20.05 2.46 17.02
C ARG A 255 18.67 3.13 16.96
N SER A 256 18.69 4.44 17.04
CA SER A 256 17.52 5.29 16.79
C SER A 256 17.74 6.10 15.51
N LEU A 257 16.73 6.10 14.64
CA LEU A 257 16.72 6.81 13.36
C LEU A 257 15.38 7.54 13.21
N CYS A 258 15.31 8.49 12.28
CA CYS A 258 14.15 9.39 12.13
C CYS A 258 13.30 9.08 10.89
N ASP A 259 13.89 8.45 9.88
CA ASP A 259 13.36 8.33 8.52
C ASP A 259 13.23 6.87 8.04
N ASN A 260 13.52 5.90 8.90
CA ASN A 260 13.22 4.49 8.68
C ASN A 260 12.91 3.76 9.99
N LEU A 261 12.54 2.49 9.84
CA LEU A 261 12.24 1.61 10.97
C LEU A 261 13.50 1.34 11.78
N ALA A 262 13.53 1.85 13.01
CA ALA A 262 14.59 1.66 13.99
C ALA A 262 13.99 1.38 15.39
N PHE A 263 14.84 1.17 16.40
CA PHE A 263 14.39 0.75 17.73
C PHE A 263 13.34 1.70 18.32
N ASN A 264 13.59 3.01 18.25
CA ASN A 264 12.70 4.06 18.74
C ASN A 264 11.31 4.01 18.09
N SER A 265 11.23 3.97 16.76
CA SER A 265 9.96 3.92 16.04
C SER A 265 9.24 2.60 16.29
N THR A 266 9.96 1.47 16.25
CA THR A 266 9.40 0.14 16.47
C THR A 266 8.85 -0.01 17.87
N ALA A 267 9.59 0.41 18.90
CA ALA A 267 9.13 0.35 20.27
C ALA A 267 7.86 1.20 20.47
N ALA A 268 7.84 2.42 19.94
CA ALA A 268 6.67 3.30 20.03
C ALA A 268 5.45 2.71 19.32
N MET A 269 5.62 2.20 18.10
CA MET A 269 4.54 1.61 17.30
C MET A 269 4.00 0.32 17.93
N VAL A 270 4.88 -0.56 18.42
CA VAL A 270 4.47 -1.79 19.11
C VAL A 270 3.76 -1.47 20.42
N ALA A 271 4.26 -0.52 21.21
CA ALA A 271 3.59 -0.06 22.43
C ALA A 271 2.19 0.49 22.13
N GLY A 272 2.07 1.40 21.15
CA GLY A 272 0.77 1.93 20.73
C GLY A 272 -0.18 0.84 20.25
N ALA A 273 0.28 -0.06 19.38
CA ALA A 273 -0.50 -1.18 18.88
C ALA A 273 -0.96 -2.14 20.00
N THR A 274 -0.10 -2.38 21.00
CA THR A 274 -0.41 -3.19 22.18
C THR A 274 -1.47 -2.52 23.04
N VAL A 275 -1.40 -1.20 23.22
CA VAL A 275 -2.45 -0.44 23.92
C VAL A 275 -3.79 -0.58 23.19
N LEU A 276 -3.81 -0.39 21.87
CA LEU A 276 -5.03 -0.60 21.06
C LEU A 276 -5.57 -2.03 21.21
N ALA A 277 -4.69 -3.02 21.30
CA ALA A 277 -5.10 -4.42 21.46
C ALA A 277 -5.73 -4.71 22.84
N ILE A 278 -5.19 -4.13 23.91
CA ILE A 278 -5.56 -4.46 25.29
C ILE A 278 -6.71 -3.60 25.81
N ILE A 279 -6.81 -2.33 25.39
CA ILE A 279 -7.81 -1.38 25.93
C ILE A 279 -9.26 -1.89 25.90
N PRO A 280 -9.73 -2.70 24.91
CA PRO A 280 -11.09 -3.23 24.93
C PRO A 280 -11.34 -4.30 25.98
N SER A 281 -10.29 -4.85 26.60
CA SER A 281 -10.37 -5.90 27.62
C SER A 281 -10.29 -5.34 29.04
N LEU A 282 -10.00 -4.05 29.20
CA LEU A 282 -9.95 -3.41 30.51
C LEU A 282 -11.37 -3.10 31.00
N PRO A 283 -11.67 -3.34 32.30
CA PRO A 283 -12.94 -2.93 32.87
C PRO A 283 -13.05 -1.40 32.82
N SER A 284 -14.09 -0.88 32.18
CA SER A 284 -14.37 0.56 32.15
C SER A 284 -15.64 0.87 32.94
N GLU A 285 -15.51 1.77 33.92
CA GLU A 285 -16.67 2.50 34.42
C GLU A 285 -17.08 3.49 33.32
N ARG A 286 -18.23 3.25 32.70
CA ARG A 286 -18.70 4.10 31.61
C ARG A 286 -19.15 5.44 32.17
N ILE A 287 -18.35 6.48 31.94
CA ILE A 287 -18.83 7.86 32.04
C ILE A 287 -19.75 8.10 30.84
N PHE A 288 -21.06 7.97 31.04
CA PHE A 288 -22.04 8.42 30.06
C PHE A 288 -21.97 9.94 29.96
N ILE A 289 -21.21 10.46 29.00
CA ILE A 289 -21.33 11.85 28.58
C ILE A 289 -22.63 11.95 27.79
N ARG A 290 -23.72 12.32 28.47
CA ARG A 290 -24.94 12.76 27.80
C ARG A 290 -24.59 14.04 27.03
N ALA A 291 -24.39 13.93 25.72
CA ALA A 291 -24.47 15.10 24.86
C ALA A 291 -25.91 15.64 24.99
N GLY A 292 -26.03 16.85 25.53
CA GLY A 292 -27.32 17.51 25.77
C GLY A 292 -28.15 17.63 24.49
N ALA A 293 -29.46 17.56 24.69
CA ALA A 293 -30.52 17.64 23.68
C ALA A 293 -30.45 18.90 22.79
#